data_AF-F3G6X7-F1
#
_entry.id   AF-F3G6X7-F1
#
_cell.length_a   1.000
_cell.length_b   1.000
_cell.length_c   1.000
_cell.angle_alpha   90.00
_cell.angle_beta   90.00
_cell.angle_gamma   90.00
#
_symmetry.space_group_name_H-M   'P 1'
#
loop_
_entity.id
_entity.type
_entity.pdbx_description
1 polymer ?
#
loop_
_entity_poly.entity_id
_entity_poly.type
_entity_poly.pdbx_seq_one_letter_code
_entity_poly.pdbx_strand_id
1 'polypeptide(L)' 'HEGHLTAAYTNDWPGLIQQADLWIFGHTHEAVDVELAGCRVISNPRGYPNEPTGFNASLEIDV' A
#
# COMPACT_ATOMS: atom_id res chain seq x y z
N HIS A 1 4.50 12.83 7.52
CA HIS A 1 4.12 12.40 8.89
C HIS A 1 5.15 11.36 9.35
N GLU A 2 6.26 11.77 9.98
CA GLU A 2 7.48 10.95 10.17
C GLU A 2 7.54 10.15 11.50
N GLY A 3 6.40 9.78 12.10
CA GLY A 3 6.43 9.19 13.47
C GLY A 3 5.58 7.95 13.73
N HIS A 4 4.66 7.57 12.84
CA HIS A 4 3.60 6.61 13.19
C HIS A 4 3.46 5.39 12.27
N LEU A 5 4.30 5.25 11.24
CA LEU A 5 4.20 4.12 10.28
C LEU A 5 4.65 2.76 10.87
N THR A 6 5.26 2.74 12.06
CA THR A 6 5.87 1.55 12.68
C THR A 6 5.01 0.90 13.76
N ALA A 7 3.75 1.31 13.93
CA ALA A 7 2.81 0.64 14.82
C ALA A 7 2.27 -0.70 14.24
N ALA A 8 2.88 -1.19 13.15
CA ALA A 8 2.61 -2.48 12.54
C ALA A 8 3.88 -3.34 12.50
N TYR A 9 3.68 -4.66 12.48
CA TYR A 9 4.74 -5.60 12.17
C TYR A 9 5.15 -5.42 10.70
N THR A 10 6.41 -5.06 10.46
CA THR A 10 7.02 -5.05 9.14
C THR A 10 8.14 -6.09 9.10
N ASN A 11 8.36 -6.65 7.92
CA ASN A 11 9.41 -7.63 7.66
C ASN A 11 10.17 -7.21 6.39
N ASP A 12 11.50 -7.23 6.46
CA ASP A 12 12.37 -6.92 5.32
C ASP A 12 12.59 -8.17 4.47
N TRP A 13 11.56 -8.60 3.74
CA TRP A 13 11.60 -9.79 2.85
C TRP A 13 11.41 -9.40 1.38
N PRO A 14 12.35 -8.67 0.78
CA PRO A 14 12.22 -8.15 -0.59
C PRO A 14 12.09 -9.25 -1.63
N GLY A 15 12.58 -10.47 -1.35
CA GLY A 15 12.44 -11.62 -2.25
C GLY A 15 11.01 -12.12 -2.43
N LEU A 16 10.07 -11.76 -1.55
CA LEU A 16 8.65 -12.11 -1.74
C LEU A 16 7.95 -11.22 -2.76
N ILE A 17 8.39 -9.95 -2.89
CA ILE A 17 7.84 -9.01 -3.87
C ILE A 17 7.97 -9.59 -5.28
N GLN A 18 9.13 -10.13 -5.61
CA GLN A 18 9.41 -10.73 -6.93
C GLN A 18 8.55 -11.96 -7.27
N GLN A 19 7.85 -12.54 -6.28
CA GLN A 19 7.05 -13.75 -6.46
C GLN A 19 5.56 -13.47 -6.65
N ALA A 20 5.14 -12.20 -6.56
CA ALA A 20 3.75 -11.79 -6.69
C ALA A 20 3.59 -10.81 -7.85
N ASP A 21 2.54 -10.97 -8.64
CA ASP A 21 2.16 -9.98 -9.66
C ASP A 21 1.51 -8.73 -9.02
N LEU A 22 0.87 -8.90 -7.87
CA LEU A 22 0.14 -7.85 -7.13
C LEU A 22 0.31 -8.00 -5.62
N TRP A 23 0.65 -6.91 -4.94
CA TRP A 23 0.79 -6.83 -3.48
C TRP A 23 -0.08 -5.69 -2.93
N ILE A 24 -1.15 -6.03 -2.20
CA ILE A 24 -2.06 -5.04 -1.59
C ILE A 24 -1.75 -4.93 -0.10
N PHE A 25 -1.57 -3.69 0.39
CA PHE A 25 -1.28 -3.40 1.80
C PHE A 25 -2.07 -2.19 2.32
N GLY A 26 -1.94 -1.90 3.61
CA GLY A 26 -2.64 -0.79 4.27
C GLY A 26 -1.85 -0.25 5.46
N HIS A 27 -2.55 0.16 6.52
CA HIS A 27 -2.01 0.74 7.78
C HIS A 27 -1.39 2.14 7.67
N THR A 28 -0.70 2.46 6.56
CA THR A 28 0.06 3.71 6.41
C THR A 28 -0.80 4.97 6.30
N HIS A 29 -2.08 4.82 5.96
CA HIS A 29 -2.98 5.91 5.58
C HIS A 29 -2.47 6.74 4.39
N GLU A 30 -1.62 6.12 3.56
CA GLU A 30 -1.06 6.70 2.35
C GLU A 30 -1.45 5.84 1.16
N ALA A 31 -2.01 6.46 0.12
CA ALA A 31 -2.23 5.81 -1.15
C ALA A 31 -0.89 5.57 -1.85
N VAL A 32 -0.70 4.35 -2.35
CA VAL A 32 0.50 3.91 -3.07
C VAL A 32 0.04 3.09 -4.27
N ASP A 33 0.64 3.32 -5.42
CA ASP A 33 0.48 2.47 -6.61
C ASP A 33 1.81 2.55 -7.38
N VAL A 34 2.68 1.57 -7.18
CA VAL A 34 4.04 1.54 -7.72
C VAL A 34 4.39 0.14 -8.21
N GLU A 35 5.30 0.05 -9.18
CA GLU A 35 5.87 -1.23 -9.58
C GLU A 35 7.22 -1.44 -8.91
N LEU A 36 7.36 -2.56 -8.19
CA LEU A 36 8.60 -2.98 -7.53
C LEU A 36 8.96 -4.38 -8.00
N ALA A 37 10.08 -4.51 -8.70
CA ALA A 37 10.63 -5.79 -9.16
C ALA A 37 9.60 -6.68 -9.90
N GLY A 38 8.75 -6.09 -10.74
CA GLY A 38 7.71 -6.79 -11.51
C GLY A 38 6.38 -6.98 -10.75
N CYS A 39 6.31 -6.61 -9.48
CA CYS A 39 5.10 -6.64 -8.67
C CYS A 39 4.45 -5.27 -8.62
N ARG A 40 3.14 -5.19 -8.87
CA ARG A 40 2.37 -3.96 -8.60
C ARG A 40 2.05 -3.90 -7.11
N VAL A 41 2.58 -2.91 -6.40
CA VAL A 41 2.42 -2.73 -4.95
C VAL A 41 1.46 -1.57 -4.69
N ILE A 42 0.31 -1.87 -4.07
CA ILE A 42 -0.83 -0.94 -4.00
C ILE A 42 -1.37 -0.78 -2.56
N SER A 43 -1.69 0.45 -2.19
CA SER A 43 -2.49 0.83 -1.03
C SER A 43 -3.51 1.88 -1.47
N ASN A 44 -4.78 1.70 -1.12
CA ASN A 44 -5.85 2.67 -1.36
C ASN A 44 -6.67 2.89 -0.08
N PRO A 45 -6.08 3.51 0.96
CA PRO A 45 -6.70 3.55 2.28
C PRO A 45 -7.68 4.71 2.37
N ARG A 46 -8.86 4.49 2.96
CA ARG A 46 -9.84 5.57 3.19
C ARG A 46 -9.43 6.52 4.33
N GLY A 47 -8.68 6.03 5.31
CA GLY A 47 -8.29 6.77 6.51
C GLY A 47 -9.48 7.14 7.42
N TYR A 48 -9.20 8.01 8.39
CA TYR A 48 -10.20 8.63 9.26
C TYR A 48 -11.02 9.70 8.53
N PRO A 49 -12.17 10.14 9.08
CA PRO A 49 -12.93 11.26 8.53
C PRO A 49 -12.06 12.50 8.31
N ASN A 50 -12.10 13.04 7.09
CA ASN A 50 -11.33 14.21 6.63
C ASN A 50 -9.81 14.02 6.56
N GLU A 51 -9.30 12.79 6.69
CA GLU A 51 -7.88 12.52 6.50
C GLU A 51 -7.52 12.49 5.01
N PRO A 52 -6.52 13.27 4.56
CA PRO A 52 -6.10 13.27 3.17
C PRO A 52 -5.17 12.09 2.90
N THR A 53 -5.73 10.94 2.53
CA THR A 53 -4.95 9.72 2.25
C THR A 53 -4.64 9.50 0.77
N GLY A 54 -5.32 10.23 -0.13
CA GLY A 54 -5.31 9.93 -1.57
C GLY A 54 -6.29 8.83 -2.01
N PHE A 55 -7.27 8.47 -1.16
CA PHE A 55 -8.28 7.47 -1.47
C PHE A 55 -8.98 7.71 -2.81
N ASN A 56 -9.01 6.70 -3.66
CA ASN A 56 -9.75 6.67 -4.91
C ASN A 56 -10.90 5.65 -4.83
N ALA A 57 -12.14 6.15 -4.75
CA ALA A 57 -13.34 5.32 -4.67
C ALA A 57 -13.65 4.52 -5.94
N SER A 58 -13.05 4.91 -7.07
CA SER A 58 -13.24 4.28 -8.38
C SER A 58 -12.07 3.37 -8.77
N LEU A 59 -11.12 3.12 -7.87
CA LEU A 59 -10.01 2.21 -8.16
C LEU A 59 -10.53 0.77 -8.23
N GLU A 60 -10.37 0.17 -9.40
CA GLU A 60 -10.64 -1.23 -9.69
C GLU A 60 -9.35 -1.86 -10.24
N ILE A 61 -9.11 -3.13 -9.89
CA ILE A 61 -7.92 -3.88 -10.33
C ILE A 61 -8.40 -5.20 -10.92
N ASP A 62 -8.11 -5.40 -12.20
CA ASP A 62 -8.27 -6.68 -12.88
C ASP A 62 -6.98 -7.50 -12.73
N VAL A 63 -7.14 -8.80 -12.49
CA VAL A 63 -6.06 -9.79 -12.29
C VAL A 63 -6.22 -10.96 -13.26
#